data_AF-A0A8C6WVA6-F1
#
_entry.id   AF-A0A8C6WVA6-F1
#
_cell.length_a   1.000
_cell.length_b   1.000
_cell.length_c   1.000
_cell.angle_alpha   90.00
_cell.angle_beta   90.00
_cell.angle_gamma   90.00
#
_symmetry.space_group_name_H-M   'P 1'
#
loop_
_entity.id
_entity.type
_entity.pdbx_description
1 polymer ?
#
loop_
_entity_poly.entity_id
_entity_poly.type
_entity_poly.pdbx_seq_one_letter_code
_entity_poly.pdbx_strand_id
1 'polypeptide(L)'
;LNKHFCYTYSIWEHEKCKAINDVILGSGKSAKTDLTAVDDVCNKGGTETQKGNYKSNTDFKVVRCRCTNPDQYFPKCKYEETGLQAYIVVRCNVGVPNHFVKVIPKK
;
A
#
# COMPACT_ATOMS: atom_id res chain seq x y z
N LEU A 1 -14.46 -15.25 -5.59
CA LEU A 1 -14.31 -14.74 -4.22
C LEU A 1 -14.09 -13.23 -4.29
N ASN A 2 -15.16 -12.45 -4.21
CA ASN A 2 -15.08 -10.99 -4.11
C ASN A 2 -14.57 -10.65 -2.71
N LYS A 3 -13.24 -10.62 -2.56
CA LYS A 3 -12.59 -10.13 -1.35
C LYS A 3 -12.51 -8.62 -1.49
N HIS A 4 -13.43 -7.91 -0.83
CA HIS A 4 -13.27 -6.49 -0.60
C HIS A 4 -12.03 -6.31 0.29
N PHE A 5 -11.00 -5.65 -0.23
CA PHE A 5 -9.74 -5.42 0.48
C PHE A 5 -9.79 -4.13 1.31
N CYS A 6 -10.75 -3.27 1.02
CA CYS A 6 -10.88 -1.95 1.64
C CYS A 6 -11.77 -1.99 2.89
N TYR A 7 -11.34 -2.78 3.88
CA TYR A 7 -11.82 -2.63 5.25
C TYR A 7 -10.64 -2.21 6.11
N THR A 8 -10.68 -0.98 6.62
CA THR A 8 -9.77 -0.58 7.68
C THR A 8 -10.39 -1.05 8.99
N TYR A 9 -9.83 -2.09 9.61
CA TYR A 9 -10.10 -2.35 11.01
C TYR A 9 -9.41 -1.26 11.82
N SER A 10 -10.17 -0.28 12.31
CA SER A 10 -9.73 0.49 13.46
C SER A 10 -10.26 -0.21 14.70
N ILE A 11 -9.36 -0.49 15.66
CA ILE A 11 -9.72 -0.97 17.00
C ILE A 11 -10.27 0.16 17.87
N TRP A 12 -10.25 1.40 17.35
CA TRP A 12 -10.74 2.59 18.02
C TRP A 12 -12.06 3.02 17.36
N GLU A 13 -13.16 2.73 18.04
CA GLU A 13 -14.46 3.27 17.65
C GLU A 13 -14.36 4.82 17.63
N HIS A 14 -14.91 5.46 16.59
CA HIS A 14 -14.94 6.92 16.37
C HIS A 14 -13.69 7.56 15.75
N GLU A 15 -12.83 6.79 15.08
CA GLU A 15 -11.85 7.38 14.17
C GLU A 15 -12.47 7.78 12.82
N LYS A 16 -11.99 8.91 12.27
CA LYS A 16 -12.36 9.36 10.92
C LYS A 16 -11.92 8.33 9.89
N CYS A 17 -12.74 8.14 8.85
CA CYS A 17 -12.38 7.25 7.75
C CYS A 17 -11.06 7.70 7.09
N LYS A 18 -10.10 6.79 7.00
CA LYS A 18 -8.84 7.07 6.28
C LYS A 18 -9.15 7.38 4.83
N ALA A 19 -8.73 8.54 4.33
CA ALA A 19 -9.13 9.02 3.00
C ALA A 19 -8.62 8.13 1.86
N ILE A 20 -7.36 7.68 1.92
CA ILE A 20 -6.73 6.81 0.93
C ILE A 20 -5.87 5.76 1.64
N ASN A 21 -5.95 4.52 1.20
CA ASN A 21 -5.06 3.45 1.63
C ASN A 21 -4.68 2.56 0.45
N ASP A 22 -3.41 2.21 0.32
CA ASP A 22 -2.95 1.26 -0.69
C ASP A 22 -2.62 -0.08 -0.01
N VAL A 23 -3.13 -1.18 -0.56
CA VAL A 23 -2.86 -2.56 -0.11
C VAL A 23 -1.96 -3.24 -1.14
N ILE A 24 -0.78 -3.68 -0.71
CA ILE A 24 0.17 -4.38 -1.58
C ILE A 24 -0.21 -5.87 -1.60
N LEU A 25 -0.52 -6.41 -2.77
CA LEU A 25 -0.90 -7.81 -2.97
C LEU A 25 0.28 -8.71 -3.36
N GLY A 26 1.46 -8.15 -3.61
CA GLY A 26 2.67 -8.88 -4.00
C GLY A 26 3.34 -8.31 -5.24
N SER A 27 4.56 -8.76 -5.50
CA SER A 27 5.30 -8.36 -6.70
C SER A 27 4.66 -8.95 -7.95
N GLY A 28 4.80 -8.28 -9.10
CA GLY A 28 4.24 -8.73 -10.39
C GLY A 28 4.76 -10.10 -10.87
N LYS A 29 5.72 -10.70 -10.16
CA LYS A 29 6.35 -11.99 -10.48
C LYS A 29 5.59 -13.21 -9.97
N SER A 30 4.63 -13.06 -9.04
CA SER A 30 3.92 -14.19 -8.42
C SER A 30 2.43 -13.88 -8.18
N ALA A 31 1.61 -14.94 -8.12
CA ALA A 31 0.19 -14.85 -7.76
C ALA A 31 -0.03 -14.77 -6.23
N LYS A 32 1.02 -14.98 -5.42
CA LYS A 32 0.98 -14.87 -3.96
C LYS A 32 1.73 -13.61 -3.50
N THR A 33 1.24 -13.00 -2.42
CA THR A 33 1.96 -11.94 -1.71
C THR A 33 3.27 -12.51 -1.17
N ASP A 34 4.37 -12.15 -1.81
CA ASP A 34 5.70 -12.37 -1.25
C ASP A 34 6.04 -11.20 -0.34
N LEU A 35 5.87 -11.38 0.98
CA LEU A 35 6.18 -10.35 1.98
C LEU A 35 7.66 -9.97 1.95
N THR A 36 8.55 -10.91 1.63
CA THR A 36 9.98 -10.64 1.53
C THR A 36 10.29 -9.65 0.40
N ALA A 37 9.45 -9.59 -0.64
CA ALA A 37 9.64 -8.65 -1.73
C ALA A 37 9.42 -7.19 -1.29
N VAL A 38 8.58 -6.93 -0.28
CA VAL A 38 8.38 -5.59 0.28
C VAL A 38 9.54 -5.22 1.20
N ASP A 39 10.00 -6.16 2.05
CA ASP A 39 11.16 -5.96 2.92
C ASP A 39 12.45 -5.73 2.11
N ASP A 40 12.60 -6.46 1.00
CA ASP A 40 13.74 -6.33 0.10
C ASP A 40 13.84 -4.93 -0.52
N VAL A 41 12.76 -4.14 -0.62
CA VAL A 41 12.80 -2.77 -1.16
C VAL A 41 13.79 -1.88 -0.40
N CYS A 42 13.92 -2.10 0.91
CA CYS A 42 14.86 -1.36 1.75
C CYS A 42 16.31 -1.84 1.66
N ASN A 43 16.56 -2.93 0.92
CA ASN A 43 17.85 -3.59 0.82
C ASN A 43 18.25 -3.69 -0.66
N LYS A 44 18.08 -4.87 -1.28
CA LYS A 44 18.49 -5.17 -2.66
C LYS A 44 17.41 -4.94 -3.72
N GLY A 45 16.16 -4.78 -3.28
CA GLY A 45 14.95 -4.73 -4.11
C GLY A 45 14.48 -3.32 -4.47
N GLY A 46 15.17 -2.27 -4.02
CA GLY A 46 14.83 -0.88 -4.30
C GLY A 46 16.03 0.00 -4.59
N THR A 47 15.74 1.21 -5.09
CA THR A 47 16.71 2.28 -5.34
C THR A 47 16.31 3.48 -4.49
N GLU A 48 17.25 4.00 -3.70
CA GLU A 48 17.01 5.22 -2.92
C GLU A 48 16.74 6.39 -3.88
N THR A 49 15.64 7.10 -3.65
CA THR A 49 15.23 8.25 -4.48
C THR A 49 15.41 9.58 -3.77
N GLN A 50 15.28 9.55 -2.44
CA GLN A 50 15.48 10.65 -1.50
C GLN A 50 15.89 10.03 -0.16
N LYS A 51 16.51 10.79 0.74
CA LYS A 51 17.02 10.28 2.03
C LYS A 51 15.98 9.42 2.77
N GLY A 52 16.25 8.11 2.84
CA GLY A 52 15.42 7.10 3.50
C GLY A 52 14.22 6.60 2.69
N ASN A 53 13.95 7.12 1.50
CA ASN A 53 12.85 6.71 0.62
C ASN A 53 13.36 5.85 -0.54
N TYR A 54 12.89 4.62 -0.62
CA TYR A 54 13.30 3.63 -1.59
C TYR A 54 12.15 3.34 -2.55
N LYS A 55 12.40 3.49 -3.85
CA LYS A 55 11.49 3.05 -4.91
C LYS A 55 11.82 1.61 -5.25
N SER A 56 10.82 0.73 -5.32
CA SER A 56 11.04 -0.64 -5.75
C SER A 56 11.61 -0.73 -7.17
N ASN A 57 12.47 -1.74 -7.40
CA ASN A 57 13.05 -2.03 -8.71
C ASN A 57 12.10 -2.85 -9.59
N THR A 58 11.09 -3.48 -8.97
CA THR A 58 10.01 -4.21 -9.65
C THR A 58 8.66 -3.61 -9.31
N ASP A 59 7.69 -3.84 -10.18
CA ASP A 59 6.30 -3.46 -9.97
C ASP A 59 5.57 -4.46 -9.05
N PHE A 60 4.56 -3.93 -8.38
CA PHE A 60 3.67 -4.63 -7.45
C PHE A 60 2.23 -4.52 -7.94
N LYS A 61 1.44 -5.56 -7.63
CA LYS A 61 -0.01 -5.46 -7.65
C LYS A 61 -0.44 -4.72 -6.39
N VAL A 62 -1.16 -3.63 -6.58
CA VAL A 62 -1.64 -2.77 -5.49
C VAL A 62 -3.14 -2.57 -5.67
N VAL A 63 -3.89 -2.60 -4.57
CA VAL A 63 -5.28 -2.16 -4.53
C VAL A 63 -5.32 -0.83 -3.80
N ARG A 64 -5.77 0.21 -4.50
CA ARG A 64 -6.04 1.51 -3.90
C ARG A 64 -7.47 1.56 -3.39
N CYS A 65 -7.60 1.87 -2.12
CA CYS A 65 -8.84 2.17 -1.43
C CYS A 65 -9.00 3.68 -1.31
N ARG A 66 -10.06 4.25 -1.88
CA ARG A 66 -10.39 5.67 -1.71
C ARG A 66 -11.72 5.81 -0.97
N CYS A 67 -11.74 6.53 0.15
CA CYS A 67 -12.95 6.78 0.90
C CYS A 67 -13.91 7.67 0.09
N THR A 68 -15.16 7.25 -0.02
CA THR A 68 -16.21 7.99 -0.75
C THR A 68 -17.12 8.81 0.16
N ASN A 69 -16.97 8.66 1.49
CA ASN A 69 -17.75 9.37 2.50
C ASN A 69 -16.86 9.83 3.69
N PRO A 70 -15.89 10.73 3.44
CA PRO A 70 -14.84 11.08 4.41
C PRO A 70 -15.35 11.71 5.72
N ASP A 71 -16.56 12.27 5.73
CA ASP A 71 -17.17 12.87 6.92
C ASP A 71 -17.78 11.83 7.89
N GLN A 72 -17.78 10.55 7.50
CA GLN A 72 -18.23 9.47 8.36
C GLN A 72 -17.10 8.97 9.27
N TYR A 73 -17.52 8.25 10.30
CA TYR A 73 -16.64 7.57 11.24
C TYR A 73 -16.80 6.07 11.09
N PHE A 74 -15.75 5.33 11.45
CA PHE A 74 -15.82 3.88 11.54
C PHE A 74 -17.00 3.45 12.46
N PRO A 75 -17.82 2.44 12.08
CA PRO A 75 -17.65 1.48 10.98
C PRO A 75 -18.35 1.86 9.66
N LYS A 76 -18.86 3.09 9.51
CA LYS A 76 -19.67 3.49 8.34
C LYS A 76 -18.85 3.89 7.10
N CYS A 77 -17.53 3.66 7.12
CA CYS A 77 -16.65 4.03 6.03
C CYS A 77 -16.96 3.23 4.76
N LYS A 78 -17.07 3.92 3.63
CA LYS A 78 -17.25 3.35 2.30
C LYS A 78 -16.03 3.67 1.45
N TYR A 79 -15.59 2.67 0.70
CA TYR A 79 -14.38 2.76 -0.11
C TYR A 79 -14.66 2.31 -1.54
N GLU A 80 -14.05 3.01 -2.49
CA GLU A 80 -13.89 2.59 -3.87
C GLU A 80 -12.54 1.88 -4.04
N GLU A 81 -12.54 0.77 -4.78
CA GLU A 81 -11.37 -0.06 -5.06
C GLU A 81 -10.84 0.17 -6.47
N THR A 82 -9.53 0.38 -6.60
CA THR A 82 -8.85 0.44 -7.90
C THR A 82 -7.62 -0.46 -7.87
N GLY A 83 -7.62 -1.51 -8.70
CA GLY A 83 -6.45 -2.36 -8.91
C GLY A 83 -5.44 -1.69 -9.83
N LEU A 84 -4.16 -1.72 -9.45
CA LEU A 84 -3.05 -1.07 -10.15
C LEU A 84 -1.83 -1.98 -10.20
N GLN A 85 -1.07 -1.89 -11.30
CA GLN A 85 0.28 -2.41 -11.40
C GLN A 85 1.26 -1.22 -11.33
N ALA A 86 2.05 -1.15 -10.26
CA ALA A 86 2.83 0.06 -9.97
C ALA A 86 4.14 -0.24 -9.22
N TYR A 87 5.13 0.63 -9.38
CA TYR A 87 6.26 0.65 -8.44
C TYR A 87 5.79 1.26 -7.12
N ILE A 88 6.32 0.78 -6.00
CA ILE A 88 6.02 1.35 -4.67
C ILE A 88 7.20 2.18 -4.19
N VAL A 89 6.90 3.22 -3.42
CA VAL A 89 7.91 3.99 -2.68
C VAL A 89 7.61 3.83 -1.20
N VAL A 90 8.59 3.34 -0.45
CA VAL A 90 8.51 3.17 1.00
C VAL A 90 9.64 3.96 1.66
N ARG A 91 9.40 4.41 2.89
CA ARG A 91 10.46 4.87 3.77
C ARG A 91 11.00 3.68 4.55
N CYS A 92 12.31 3.62 4.66
CA CYS A 92 13.03 2.57 5.34
C CYS A 92 13.68 3.11 6.62
N ASN A 93 13.61 2.34 7.69
CA ASN A 93 14.34 2.59 8.92
C ASN A 93 15.08 1.30 9.30
N VAL A 94 16.41 1.38 9.43
CA VAL A 94 17.27 0.23 9.74
C VAL A 94 17.00 -0.98 8.83
N GLY A 95 16.86 -0.75 7.52
CA GLY A 95 16.65 -1.81 6.53
C GLY A 95 15.24 -2.41 6.47
N VAL A 96 14.28 -1.85 7.21
CA VAL A 96 12.88 -2.32 7.26
C VAL A 96 11.92 -1.22 6.78
N PRO A 97 10.92 -1.53 5.92
CA PRO A 97 9.94 -0.56 5.49
C PRO A 97 9.02 -0.18 6.65
N ASN A 98 8.91 1.12 6.96
CA ASN A 98 8.09 1.60 8.08
C ASN A 98 6.99 2.60 7.66
N HIS A 99 7.06 3.13 6.44
CA HIS A 99 6.05 4.06 5.94
C HIS A 99 5.84 3.88 4.45
N PHE A 100 4.58 3.78 4.02
CA PHE A 100 4.22 3.78 2.61
C PHE A 100 4.07 5.22 2.12
N VAL A 101 4.89 5.62 1.13
CA VAL A 101 4.93 6.99 0.63
C VAL A 101 3.96 7.19 -0.52
N LYS A 102 4.07 6.37 -1.58
CA LYS A 102 3.23 6.45 -2.78
C LYS A 102 3.42 5.25 -3.70
N VAL A 103 2.49 5.09 -4.65
CA VAL A 103 2.70 4.30 -5.87
C VAL A 103 3.16 5.19 -7.03
N ILE A 104 3.91 4.62 -7.96
CA ILE A 104 4.22 5.19 -9.27
C ILE A 104 3.66 4.21 -10.31
N PRO A 105 2.52 4.51 -10.95
CA PRO A 105 1.91 3.64 -11.94
C PRO A 105 2.90 3.30 -13.06
N LYS A 106 2.93 2.04 -13.46
CA LYS A 106 3.64 1.63 -14.67
C LYS A 106 2.86 2.21 -15.86
N LYS A 107 3.53 3.02 -16.69
CA LYS A 107 2.96 3.50 -17.95
C LYS A 107 2.78 2.34 -18.92
#